data_AF-A0A1F5FP08-F1
#
_entry.id   AF-A0A1F5FP08-F1
#
_cell.length_a   1.000
_cell.length_b   1.000
_cell.length_c   1.000
_cell.angle_alpha   90.00
_cell.angle_beta   90.00
_cell.angle_gamma   90.00
#
_symmetry.space_group_name_H-M   'P 1'
#
loop_
_entity.id
_entity.type
_entity.pdbx_description
1 polymer ?
#
loop_
_entity_poly.entity_id
_entity_poly.type
_entity_poly.pdbx_seq_one_letter_code
_entity_poly.pdbx_strand_id
1 'polypeptide(L)'
;MEKLINQQLLNKEKLISEAYAEKKGRELFGDNLFTCFAVVDSPQPDLSTLTLSLLSMLKEKTSEAFLWTKQWDKTIVSIASGQKSGCYLLDSQDNRGKLFVPVATNKLVDSAEIASQLPKGELATIAINSAPMTIEAFIISYFHMVNELVWDVTIANSVNEEVNESAYRYAVDAVSLFGFDLSLLPETELLKIRKKDPSVSLRVYGSKVNKYVPEVIGAVIKKK
;
A
#
# COMPACT_ATOMS: atom_id res chain seq x y z
N MET A 1 -17.84 -32.04 -3.04
CA MET A 1 -17.48 -30.82 -2.28
C MET A 1 -15.99 -30.50 -2.45
N GLU A 2 -15.08 -31.46 -2.23
CA GLU A 2 -13.63 -31.29 -2.42
C GLU A 2 -13.20 -30.83 -3.83
N LYS A 3 -13.78 -31.39 -4.91
CA LYS A 3 -13.46 -30.94 -6.28
C LYS A 3 -13.79 -29.46 -6.53
N LEU A 4 -14.87 -28.95 -5.92
CA LEU A 4 -15.30 -27.56 -6.07
C LEU A 4 -14.37 -26.61 -5.29
N ILE A 5 -13.94 -27.03 -4.10
CA ILE A 5 -12.98 -26.30 -3.25
C ILE A 5 -11.61 -26.23 -3.94
N ASN A 6 -11.12 -27.35 -4.48
CA ASN A 6 -9.85 -27.40 -5.20
C ASN A 6 -9.85 -26.54 -6.47
N GLN A 7 -10.98 -26.44 -7.17
CA GLN A 7 -11.10 -25.60 -8.35
C GLN A 7 -11.19 -24.10 -8.00
N GLN A 8 -11.81 -23.75 -6.87
CA GLN A 8 -11.79 -22.37 -6.36
C GLN A 8 -10.40 -21.95 -5.89
N LEU A 9 -9.66 -22.84 -5.23
CA LEU A 9 -8.25 -22.62 -4.84
C LEU A 9 -7.35 -22.41 -6.05
N LEU A 10 -7.43 -23.28 -7.07
CA LEU A 10 -6.64 -23.14 -8.29
C LEU A 10 -6.91 -21.81 -9.02
N ASN A 11 -8.18 -21.40 -9.08
CA ASN A 11 -8.56 -20.13 -9.68
C ASN A 11 -8.04 -18.93 -8.88
N LYS A 12 -7.98 -19.03 -7.54
CA LYS A 12 -7.37 -18.01 -6.68
C LYS A 12 -5.87 -17.91 -6.93
N GLU A 13 -5.15 -19.03 -6.91
CA GLU A 13 -3.70 -19.07 -7.12
C GLU A 13 -3.32 -18.50 -8.50
N LYS A 14 -4.10 -18.82 -9.52
CA LYS A 14 -3.92 -18.26 -10.86
C LYS A 14 -4.11 -16.73 -10.88
N LEU A 15 -5.18 -16.21 -10.28
CA LEU A 15 -5.42 -14.76 -10.21
C LEU A 15 -4.35 -14.02 -9.42
N ILE A 16 -3.88 -14.60 -8.30
CA ILE A 16 -2.77 -14.05 -7.51
C ILE A 16 -1.49 -14.04 -8.33
N SER A 17 -1.19 -15.14 -9.04
CA SER A 17 -0.03 -15.22 -9.91
C SER A 17 -0.10 -14.24 -11.08
N GLU A 18 -1.29 -14.02 -11.64
CA GLU A 18 -1.52 -13.05 -12.72
C GLU A 18 -1.33 -11.62 -12.19
N ALA A 19 -1.93 -11.27 -11.06
CA ALA A 19 -1.72 -9.96 -10.42
C ALA A 19 -0.24 -9.72 -10.06
N TYR A 20 0.47 -10.78 -9.62
CA TYR A 20 1.90 -10.73 -9.35
C TYR A 20 2.75 -10.72 -10.63
N ALA A 21 2.22 -11.10 -11.79
CA ALA A 21 2.93 -11.04 -13.08
C ALA A 21 2.67 -9.71 -13.81
N GLU A 22 1.51 -9.09 -13.60
CA GLU A 22 1.05 -7.84 -14.20
C GLU A 22 1.73 -6.58 -13.63
N LYS A 23 2.88 -6.73 -12.98
CA LYS A 23 3.72 -5.70 -12.32
C LYS A 23 4.28 -4.65 -13.30
N LYS A 24 3.44 -4.07 -14.14
CA LYS A 24 3.79 -3.15 -15.21
C LYS A 24 4.61 -1.99 -14.65
N GLY A 25 5.81 -1.83 -15.21
CA GLY A 25 6.77 -0.80 -14.82
C GLY A 25 7.52 -1.04 -13.50
N ARG A 26 7.18 -2.05 -12.67
CA ARG A 26 7.90 -2.37 -11.43
C ARG A 26 9.00 -3.40 -11.65
N GLU A 27 10.04 -3.33 -10.84
CA GLU A 27 11.13 -4.32 -10.87
C GLU A 27 10.64 -5.64 -10.25
N LEU A 28 10.98 -6.77 -10.89
CA LEU A 28 10.57 -8.10 -10.42
C LEU A 28 11.43 -8.59 -9.25
N PHE A 29 12.69 -8.15 -9.19
CA PHE A 29 13.70 -8.55 -8.20
C PHE A 29 14.67 -7.40 -7.94
N GLY A 30 14.99 -7.15 -6.68
CA GLY A 30 15.96 -6.14 -6.26
C GLY A 30 15.89 -5.88 -4.76
N ASP A 31 17.03 -5.57 -4.14
CA ASP A 31 17.04 -5.07 -2.77
C ASP A 31 16.42 -3.67 -2.75
N ASN A 32 15.39 -3.46 -1.92
CA ASN A 32 14.83 -2.13 -1.74
C ASN A 32 15.85 -1.27 -1.00
N LEU A 33 16.47 -0.33 -1.72
CA LEU A 33 17.50 0.55 -1.17
C LEU A 33 16.95 1.49 -0.10
N PHE A 34 15.63 1.69 -0.07
CA PHE A 34 14.97 2.58 0.86
C PHE A 34 13.96 1.84 1.75
N THR A 35 13.77 2.34 2.97
CA THR A 35 12.73 1.84 3.87
C THR A 35 11.90 3.02 4.35
N CYS A 36 10.58 2.92 4.20
CA CYS A 36 9.63 3.85 4.78
C CYS A 36 9.36 3.44 6.23
N PHE A 37 9.69 4.30 7.17
CA PHE A 37 9.34 4.15 8.57
C PHE A 37 8.08 4.95 8.86
N ALA A 38 6.98 4.26 9.14
CA ALA A 38 5.74 4.86 9.63
C ALA A 38 5.84 4.94 11.15
N VAL A 39 6.10 6.14 11.67
CA VAL A 39 6.18 6.40 13.11
C VAL A 39 4.77 6.60 13.64
N VAL A 40 4.40 5.78 14.62
CA VAL A 40 3.17 5.92 15.39
C VAL A 40 3.52 6.19 16.85
N ASP A 41 2.84 7.15 17.47
CA ASP A 41 3.01 7.51 18.88
C ASP A 41 1.78 7.14 19.75
N SER A 42 0.74 6.57 19.11
CA SER A 42 -0.52 6.19 19.75
C SER A 42 -1.00 4.81 19.27
N PRO A 43 -1.68 4.02 20.13
CA PRO A 43 -2.34 2.78 19.75
C PRO A 43 -3.47 2.95 18.71
N GLN A 44 -4.07 4.14 18.66
CA GLN A 44 -5.00 4.56 17.61
C GLN A 44 -4.25 5.55 16.71
N PRO A 45 -3.71 5.10 15.55
CA PRO A 45 -2.99 5.99 14.67
C PRO A 45 -3.95 6.95 13.98
N ASP A 46 -3.53 8.20 13.88
CA ASP A 46 -4.19 9.20 13.07
C ASP A 46 -3.83 8.96 11.60
N LEU A 47 -4.74 8.32 10.85
CA LEU A 47 -4.55 8.07 9.43
C LEU A 47 -4.46 9.36 8.62
N SER A 48 -5.12 10.44 9.02
CA SER A 48 -5.05 11.71 8.28
C SER A 48 -3.62 12.26 8.36
N THR A 49 -3.05 12.31 9.55
CA THR A 49 -1.65 12.72 9.75
C THR A 49 -0.67 11.80 9.03
N LEU A 50 -0.85 10.47 9.14
CA LEU A 50 0.03 9.52 8.45
C LEU A 50 -0.06 9.64 6.92
N THR A 51 -1.26 9.86 6.38
CA THR A 51 -1.48 10.01 4.93
C THR A 51 -0.84 11.29 4.41
N LEU A 52 -1.07 12.41 5.09
CA LEU A 52 -0.44 13.68 4.74
C LEU A 52 1.08 13.58 4.81
N SER A 53 1.61 12.94 5.86
CA SER A 53 3.05 12.76 6.01
C SER A 53 3.63 11.81 4.96
N LEU A 54 2.94 10.74 4.60
CA LEU A 54 3.34 9.84 3.51
C LEU A 54 3.43 10.63 2.20
N LEU A 55 2.35 11.30 1.79
CA LEU A 55 2.31 12.03 0.52
C LEU A 55 3.32 13.19 0.48
N SER A 56 3.51 13.91 1.58
CA SER A 56 4.55 14.95 1.68
C SER A 56 5.94 14.34 1.50
N MET A 57 6.22 13.23 2.17
CA MET A 57 7.49 12.52 2.03
C MET A 57 7.72 12.03 0.59
N LEU A 58 6.71 11.43 -0.05
CA LEU A 58 6.81 10.97 -1.44
C LEU A 58 7.10 12.13 -2.41
N LYS A 59 6.59 13.32 -2.11
CA LYS A 59 6.82 14.53 -2.90
C LYS A 59 8.20 15.15 -2.64
N GLU A 60 8.59 15.30 -1.38
CA GLU A 60 9.86 15.90 -0.98
C GLU A 60 11.07 15.06 -1.43
N LYS A 61 10.92 13.74 -1.44
CA LYS A 61 11.94 12.77 -1.85
C LYS A 61 11.52 12.00 -3.10
N THR A 62 11.09 12.73 -4.14
CA THR A 62 10.48 12.12 -5.34
C THR A 62 11.38 11.05 -5.96
N SER A 63 12.67 11.30 -6.15
CA SER A 63 13.61 10.34 -6.75
C SER A 63 13.72 9.04 -5.92
N GLU A 64 13.91 9.16 -4.61
CA GLU A 64 14.02 8.01 -3.71
C GLU A 64 12.69 7.27 -3.58
N ALA A 65 11.58 8.00 -3.49
CA ALA A 65 10.23 7.46 -3.40
C ALA A 65 9.85 6.71 -4.68
N PHE A 66 10.21 7.24 -5.84
CA PHE A 66 10.02 6.58 -7.13
C PHE A 66 10.71 5.21 -7.17
N LEU A 67 11.99 5.16 -6.77
CA LEU A 67 12.76 3.92 -6.69
C LEU A 67 12.16 2.95 -5.65
N TRP A 68 11.82 3.46 -4.46
CA TRP A 68 11.18 2.70 -3.40
C TRP A 68 9.88 2.03 -3.87
N THR A 69 9.01 2.75 -4.56
CA THR A 69 7.75 2.24 -5.13
C THR A 69 7.98 1.23 -6.24
N LYS A 70 8.92 1.54 -7.15
CA LYS A 70 9.31 0.64 -8.24
C LYS A 70 9.85 -0.70 -7.70
N GLN A 71 10.46 -0.69 -6.52
CA GLN A 71 11.05 -1.84 -5.82
C GLN A 71 10.18 -2.40 -4.69
N TRP A 72 8.85 -2.39 -4.87
CA TRP A 72 7.90 -3.05 -3.94
C TRP A 72 7.89 -2.51 -2.52
N ASP A 73 8.20 -1.22 -2.37
CA ASP A 73 7.92 -0.39 -1.21
C ASP A 73 7.99 -1.08 0.15
N LYS A 74 9.18 -1.15 0.73
CA LYS A 74 9.38 -1.68 2.08
C LYS A 74 8.92 -0.67 3.13
N THR A 75 7.96 -1.07 3.97
CA THR A 75 7.42 -0.25 5.08
C THR A 75 7.63 -0.95 6.42
N ILE A 76 8.09 -0.19 7.42
CA ILE A 76 8.20 -0.62 8.82
C ILE A 76 7.37 0.34 9.67
N VAL A 77 6.39 -0.19 10.40
CA VAL A 77 5.66 0.57 11.42
C VAL A 77 6.50 0.55 12.69
N SER A 78 6.73 1.71 13.29
CA SER A 78 7.72 1.87 14.35
C SER A 78 7.32 2.91 15.39
N ILE A 79 7.96 2.84 16.55
CA ILE A 79 8.06 3.95 17.50
C ILE A 79 9.48 4.51 17.43
N ALA A 80 9.65 5.81 17.58
CA ALA A 80 10.96 6.43 17.60
C ALA A 80 10.98 7.59 18.61
N SER A 81 11.84 7.46 19.64
CA SER A 81 11.95 8.49 20.68
C SER A 81 12.41 9.82 20.09
N GLY A 82 11.71 10.91 20.44
CA GLY A 82 12.00 12.25 19.93
C GLY A 82 11.60 12.49 18.47
N GLN A 83 10.97 11.53 17.80
CA GLN A 83 10.34 11.73 16.49
C GLN A 83 8.84 11.93 16.66
N LYS A 84 8.25 12.73 15.77
CA LYS A 84 6.80 12.91 15.70
C LYS A 84 6.19 11.79 14.86
N SER A 85 4.90 11.52 15.08
CA SER A 85 4.12 10.67 14.16
C SER A 85 4.23 11.19 12.72
N GLY A 86 4.49 10.28 11.79
CA GLY A 86 4.77 10.61 10.40
C GLY A 86 5.55 9.54 9.65
N CYS A 87 5.97 9.87 8.43
CA CYS A 87 6.64 8.97 7.51
C CYS A 87 8.06 9.45 7.21
N TYR A 88 9.01 8.53 7.30
CA TYR A 88 10.42 8.81 7.07
C TYR A 88 10.98 7.80 6.07
N LEU A 89 11.41 8.26 4.91
CA LEU A 89 12.10 7.41 3.94
C LEU A 89 13.61 7.55 4.12
N LEU A 90 14.25 6.44 4.46
CA LEU A 90 15.69 6.38 4.72
C LEU A 90 16.34 5.34 3.81
N ASP A 91 17.57 5.62 3.42
CA ASP A 91 18.43 4.63 2.78
C ASP A 91 18.72 3.46 3.75
N SER A 92 18.84 2.26 3.21
CA SER A 92 19.16 1.03 3.96
C SER A 92 20.43 1.12 4.81
N GLN A 93 21.38 1.97 4.43
CA GLN A 93 22.65 2.21 5.13
C GLN A 93 22.59 3.39 6.11
N ASP A 94 21.47 4.11 6.18
CA ASP A 94 21.32 5.25 7.08
C ASP A 94 21.22 4.79 8.54
N ASN A 95 22.22 5.16 9.35
CA ASN A 95 22.28 4.80 10.78
C ASN A 95 21.11 5.35 11.59
N ARG A 96 20.41 6.39 11.13
CA ARG A 96 19.19 6.90 11.79
C ARG A 96 18.09 5.84 11.84
N GLY A 97 18.09 4.89 10.91
CA GLY A 97 17.17 3.74 10.92
C GLY A 97 17.21 2.94 12.23
N LYS A 98 18.34 2.95 12.95
CA LYS A 98 18.50 2.29 14.26
C LYS A 98 17.68 2.93 15.38
N LEU A 99 17.19 4.15 15.20
CA LEU A 99 16.32 4.84 16.17
C LEU A 99 14.86 4.40 16.09
N PHE A 100 14.47 3.73 15.01
CA PHE A 100 13.11 3.29 14.77
C PHE A 100 12.95 1.84 15.27
N VAL A 101 12.17 1.67 16.33
CA VAL A 101 11.90 0.36 16.92
C VAL A 101 10.62 -0.19 16.30
N PRO A 102 10.66 -1.32 15.58
CA PRO A 102 9.48 -1.89 14.95
C PRO A 102 8.38 -2.21 15.96
N VAL A 103 7.15 -1.85 15.62
CA VAL A 103 5.95 -2.22 16.37
C VAL A 103 5.55 -3.63 15.97
N ALA A 104 5.38 -4.50 16.96
CA ALA A 104 4.86 -5.85 16.78
C ALA A 104 3.81 -6.10 17.86
N THR A 105 2.53 -6.01 17.48
CA THR A 105 1.42 -6.21 18.40
C THR A 105 0.71 -7.53 18.10
N ASN A 106 -0.14 -7.95 19.02
CA ASN A 106 -1.02 -9.11 18.84
C ASN A 106 -2.51 -8.72 18.95
N LYS A 107 -2.80 -7.45 19.25
CA LYS A 107 -4.16 -6.96 19.41
C LYS A 107 -4.70 -6.55 18.05
N LEU A 108 -5.87 -7.10 17.73
CA LEU A 108 -6.59 -6.74 16.51
C LEU A 108 -7.18 -5.34 16.65
N VAL A 109 -7.22 -4.62 15.53
CA VAL A 109 -7.76 -3.26 15.46
C VAL A 109 -9.14 -3.25 14.85
N ASP A 110 -9.95 -2.25 15.22
CA ASP A 110 -11.17 -1.96 14.50
C ASP A 110 -10.83 -1.14 13.24
N SER A 111 -10.52 -1.84 12.16
CA SER A 111 -10.18 -1.20 10.88
C SER A 111 -11.33 -0.35 10.34
N ALA A 112 -12.59 -0.66 10.67
CA ALA A 112 -13.75 0.08 10.17
C ALA A 112 -13.85 1.44 10.86
N GLU A 113 -13.65 1.47 12.18
CA GLU A 113 -13.56 2.72 12.94
C GLU A 113 -12.44 3.61 12.40
N ILE A 114 -11.23 3.04 12.23
CA ILE A 114 -10.06 3.79 11.73
C ILE A 114 -10.30 4.32 10.31
N ALA A 115 -10.86 3.48 9.42
CA ALA A 115 -11.11 3.88 8.03
C ALA A 115 -12.16 4.99 7.90
N SER A 116 -13.13 5.06 8.82
CA SER A 116 -14.20 6.07 8.79
C SER A 116 -13.73 7.50 9.07
N GLN A 117 -12.49 7.65 9.56
CA GLN A 117 -11.92 8.95 9.95
C GLN A 117 -11.31 9.73 8.78
N LEU A 118 -11.05 9.07 7.64
CA LEU A 118 -10.46 9.74 6.48
C LEU A 118 -11.51 10.53 5.71
N PRO A 119 -11.17 11.74 5.22
CA PRO A 119 -12.03 12.48 4.31
C PRO A 119 -12.21 11.71 3.00
N LYS A 120 -13.38 11.88 2.38
CA LYS A 120 -13.66 11.32 1.06
C LYS A 120 -12.91 12.08 -0.01
N GLY A 121 -12.51 11.37 -1.06
CA GLY A 121 -11.82 11.95 -2.21
C GLY A 121 -12.31 11.36 -3.53
N GLU A 122 -11.96 12.00 -4.64
CA GLU A 122 -12.64 11.78 -5.92
C GLU A 122 -11.81 11.00 -6.94
N LEU A 123 -10.52 10.77 -6.68
CA LEU A 123 -9.64 10.13 -7.66
C LEU A 123 -9.93 8.63 -7.85
N ALA A 124 -10.11 7.91 -6.74
CA ALA A 124 -10.32 6.48 -6.73
C ALA A 124 -10.92 6.03 -5.39
N THR A 125 -11.33 4.78 -5.32
CA THR A 125 -11.57 4.07 -4.08
C THR A 125 -10.44 3.07 -3.83
N ILE A 126 -9.75 3.20 -2.72
CA ILE A 126 -8.86 2.18 -2.18
C ILE A 126 -9.72 1.19 -1.38
N ALA A 127 -9.76 -0.06 -1.81
CA ALA A 127 -10.42 -1.14 -1.09
C ALA A 127 -9.36 -2.00 -0.39
N ILE A 128 -9.35 -2.00 0.95
CA ILE A 128 -8.46 -2.84 1.76
C ILE A 128 -9.19 -4.10 2.17
N ASN A 129 -8.46 -5.20 2.24
CA ASN A 129 -8.98 -6.46 2.74
C ASN A 129 -9.48 -6.33 4.18
N SER A 130 -10.72 -6.73 4.43
CA SER A 130 -11.38 -6.63 5.74
C SER A 130 -11.00 -7.74 6.72
N ALA A 131 -9.98 -8.55 6.41
CA ALA A 131 -9.48 -9.57 7.32
C ALA A 131 -9.00 -8.95 8.65
N PRO A 132 -9.11 -9.65 9.79
CA PRO A 132 -8.62 -9.14 11.05
C PRO A 132 -7.11 -8.88 11.02
N MET A 133 -6.70 -7.66 11.33
CA MET A 133 -5.30 -7.20 11.29
C MET A 133 -4.89 -6.62 12.64
N THR A 134 -3.60 -6.71 12.95
CA THR A 134 -2.97 -5.87 13.98
C THR A 134 -2.75 -4.46 13.45
N ILE A 135 -2.40 -3.50 14.32
CA ILE A 135 -2.27 -2.11 13.88
C ILE A 135 -1.18 -1.93 12.83
N GLU A 136 -0.04 -2.57 13.04
CA GLU A 136 1.07 -2.50 12.09
C GLU A 136 0.73 -3.16 10.76
N ALA A 137 -0.05 -4.26 10.77
CA ALA A 137 -0.48 -4.94 9.56
C ALA A 137 -1.46 -4.08 8.75
N PHE A 138 -2.37 -3.38 9.44
CA PHE A 138 -3.31 -2.46 8.80
C PHE A 138 -2.59 -1.26 8.18
N ILE A 139 -1.66 -0.62 8.89
CA ILE A 139 -0.89 0.52 8.34
C ILE A 139 -0.03 0.08 7.15
N ILE A 140 0.64 -1.08 7.23
CA ILE A 140 1.39 -1.65 6.11
C ILE A 140 0.47 -1.82 4.89
N SER A 141 -0.70 -2.45 5.10
CA SER A 141 -1.70 -2.66 4.04
C SER A 141 -2.17 -1.34 3.44
N TYR A 142 -2.50 -0.37 4.29
CA TYR A 142 -2.93 0.95 3.89
C TYR A 142 -1.89 1.68 3.06
N PHE A 143 -0.63 1.73 3.51
CA PHE A 143 0.46 2.43 2.80
C PHE A 143 0.76 1.78 1.45
N HIS A 144 0.81 0.46 1.39
CA HIS A 144 0.97 -0.26 0.12
C HIS A 144 -0.15 0.09 -0.87
N MET A 145 -1.39 0.25 -0.39
CA MET A 145 -2.51 0.60 -1.27
C MET A 145 -2.52 2.06 -1.71
N VAL A 146 -2.17 3.01 -0.84
CA VAL A 146 -1.97 4.41 -1.24
C VAL A 146 -0.88 4.49 -2.32
N ASN A 147 0.19 3.74 -2.13
CA ASN A 147 1.28 3.69 -3.09
C ASN A 147 0.91 2.98 -4.40
N GLU A 148 0.06 1.96 -4.34
CA GLU A 148 -0.51 1.34 -5.55
C GLU A 148 -1.34 2.34 -6.35
N LEU A 149 -2.13 3.19 -5.69
CA LEU A 149 -2.86 4.28 -6.36
C LEU A 149 -1.91 5.29 -7.02
N VAL A 150 -0.86 5.74 -6.31
CA VAL A 150 0.16 6.63 -6.90
C VAL A 150 0.80 5.98 -8.13
N TRP A 151 1.11 4.68 -8.05
CA TRP A 151 1.71 3.94 -9.16
C TRP A 151 0.77 3.81 -10.36
N ASP A 152 -0.51 3.51 -10.12
CA ASP A 152 -1.54 3.45 -11.16
C ASP A 152 -1.65 4.75 -11.93
N VAL A 153 -1.67 5.88 -11.21
CA VAL A 153 -1.71 7.21 -11.81
C VAL A 153 -0.41 7.52 -12.55
N THR A 154 0.74 7.07 -12.02
CA THR A 154 2.05 7.21 -12.69
C THR A 154 2.04 6.53 -14.05
N ILE A 155 1.59 5.26 -14.12
CA ILE A 155 1.50 4.50 -15.38
C ILE A 155 0.56 5.21 -16.35
N ALA A 156 -0.62 5.65 -15.89
CA ALA A 156 -1.60 6.32 -16.74
C ALA A 156 -1.08 7.62 -17.37
N ASN A 157 -0.11 8.28 -16.74
CA ASN A 157 0.50 9.54 -17.19
C ASN A 157 1.90 9.36 -17.81
N SER A 158 2.36 8.12 -17.97
CA SER A 158 3.66 7.84 -18.57
C SER A 158 3.56 7.92 -20.11
N VAL A 159 4.50 8.62 -20.73
CA VAL A 159 4.60 8.75 -22.19
C VAL A 159 5.39 7.58 -22.75
N ASN A 160 4.96 6.99 -23.85
CA ASN A 160 5.61 5.84 -24.51
C ASN A 160 5.81 4.61 -23.60
N GLU A 161 4.91 4.41 -22.63
CA GLU A 161 4.96 3.29 -21.66
C GLU A 161 6.21 3.27 -20.74
N GLU A 162 7.03 4.32 -20.77
CA GLU A 162 8.20 4.46 -19.90
C GLU A 162 7.86 5.26 -18.64
N VAL A 163 7.72 4.52 -17.54
CA VAL A 163 7.50 5.09 -16.20
C VAL A 163 8.74 5.86 -15.72
N ASN A 164 8.55 7.12 -15.36
CA ASN A 164 9.63 8.03 -14.97
C ASN A 164 9.27 8.90 -13.75
N GLU A 165 10.29 9.55 -13.18
CA GLU A 165 10.17 10.36 -11.96
C GLU A 165 9.18 11.53 -12.12
N SER A 166 9.15 12.19 -13.28
CA SER A 166 8.24 13.31 -13.52
C SER A 166 6.77 12.88 -13.51
N ALA A 167 6.45 11.74 -14.13
CA ALA A 167 5.11 11.14 -14.08
C ALA A 167 4.74 10.72 -12.64
N TYR A 168 5.71 10.21 -11.88
CA TYR A 168 5.52 9.84 -10.49
C TYR A 168 5.21 11.06 -9.61
N ARG A 169 5.97 12.15 -9.76
CA ARG A 169 5.72 13.40 -9.04
C ARG A 169 4.33 13.94 -9.32
N TYR A 170 3.92 13.94 -10.59
CA TYR A 170 2.57 14.34 -10.98
C TYR A 170 1.51 13.47 -10.30
N ALA A 171 1.72 12.16 -10.25
CA ALA A 171 0.81 11.24 -9.59
C ALA A 171 0.68 11.51 -8.08
N VAL A 172 1.78 11.77 -7.38
CA VAL A 172 1.77 12.16 -5.97
C VAL A 172 0.97 13.46 -5.77
N ASP A 173 1.17 14.46 -6.63
CA ASP A 173 0.43 15.73 -6.60
C ASP A 173 -1.07 15.51 -6.84
N ALA A 174 -1.45 14.68 -7.81
CA ALA A 174 -2.84 14.35 -8.10
C ALA A 174 -3.53 13.63 -6.93
N VAL A 175 -2.88 12.62 -6.35
CA VAL A 175 -3.40 11.89 -5.18
C VAL A 175 -3.57 12.83 -3.98
N SER A 176 -2.62 13.74 -3.77
CA SER A 176 -2.68 14.73 -2.69
C SER A 176 -3.80 15.75 -2.87
N LEU A 177 -4.06 16.18 -4.11
CA LEU A 177 -5.04 17.21 -4.42
C LEU A 177 -6.48 16.67 -4.46
N PHE A 178 -6.68 15.53 -5.11
CA PHE A 178 -8.02 14.97 -5.37
C PHE A 178 -8.46 13.96 -4.31
N GLY A 179 -7.52 13.42 -3.52
CA GLY A 179 -7.79 12.44 -2.48
C GLY A 179 -8.36 11.13 -3.01
N PHE A 180 -8.76 10.25 -2.10
CA PHE A 180 -9.37 8.96 -2.42
C PHE A 180 -10.36 8.54 -1.33
N ASP A 181 -11.30 7.67 -1.68
CA ASP A 181 -12.14 6.99 -0.69
C ASP A 181 -11.44 5.74 -0.16
N LEU A 182 -11.72 5.40 1.09
CA LEU A 182 -11.30 4.14 1.69
C LEU A 182 -12.50 3.24 1.93
N SER A 183 -12.37 1.95 1.59
CA SER A 183 -13.37 0.92 1.85
C SER A 183 -12.73 -0.35 2.37
N LEU A 184 -13.49 -1.12 3.14
CA LEU A 184 -13.07 -2.45 3.60
C LEU A 184 -13.93 -3.49 2.90
N LEU A 185 -13.29 -4.42 2.20
CA LEU A 185 -13.96 -5.49 1.47
C LEU A 185 -13.32 -6.84 1.81
N PRO A 186 -14.11 -7.93 1.89
CA PRO A 186 -13.53 -9.25 2.05
C PRO A 186 -12.75 -9.64 0.78
N GLU A 187 -11.71 -10.47 0.94
CA GLU A 187 -10.87 -10.96 -0.17
C GLU A 187 -11.69 -11.48 -1.36
N THR A 188 -12.78 -12.21 -1.09
CA THR A 188 -13.65 -12.77 -2.13
C THR A 188 -14.29 -11.69 -3.02
N GLU A 189 -14.64 -10.53 -2.46
CA GLU A 189 -15.19 -9.41 -3.25
C GLU A 189 -14.09 -8.69 -4.04
N LEU A 190 -12.91 -8.50 -3.46
CA LEU A 190 -11.75 -7.93 -4.18
C LEU A 190 -11.43 -8.77 -5.44
N LEU A 191 -11.39 -10.09 -5.30
CA LEU A 191 -11.14 -11.02 -6.41
C LEU A 191 -12.29 -11.00 -7.43
N LYS A 192 -13.55 -10.89 -7.00
CA LYS A 192 -14.70 -10.76 -7.92
C LYS A 192 -14.63 -9.47 -8.72
N ILE A 193 -14.25 -8.35 -8.09
CA ILE A 193 -14.09 -7.06 -8.77
C ILE A 193 -12.99 -7.17 -9.82
N ARG A 194 -11.79 -7.65 -9.45
CA ARG A 194 -10.68 -7.87 -10.39
C ARG A 194 -11.07 -8.77 -11.56
N LYS A 195 -11.81 -9.84 -11.30
CA LYS A 195 -12.28 -10.76 -12.34
C LYS A 195 -13.26 -10.10 -13.32
N LYS A 196 -14.11 -9.19 -12.84
CA LYS A 196 -15.07 -8.44 -13.68
C LYS A 196 -14.39 -7.31 -14.45
N ASP A 197 -13.38 -6.69 -13.85
CA ASP A 197 -12.63 -5.58 -14.41
C ASP A 197 -11.11 -5.82 -14.30
N PRO A 198 -10.49 -6.36 -15.36
CA PRO A 198 -9.04 -6.56 -15.44
C PRO A 198 -8.22 -5.26 -15.49
N SER A 199 -8.82 -4.08 -15.36
CA SER A 199 -8.10 -2.81 -15.18
C SER A 199 -7.91 -2.40 -13.72
N VAL A 200 -8.59 -3.07 -12.78
CA VAL A 200 -8.48 -2.82 -11.33
C VAL A 200 -7.16 -3.34 -10.79
N SER A 201 -6.29 -2.47 -10.28
CA SER A 201 -4.99 -2.91 -9.75
C SER A 201 -5.16 -3.61 -8.41
N LEU A 202 -4.75 -4.88 -8.34
CA LEU A 202 -4.82 -5.73 -7.16
C LEU A 202 -3.42 -5.84 -6.53
N ARG A 203 -3.32 -5.58 -5.22
CA ARG A 203 -2.05 -5.67 -4.49
C ARG A 203 -1.97 -6.97 -3.70
N VAL A 204 -0.84 -7.66 -3.83
CA VAL A 204 -0.52 -8.90 -3.09
C VAL A 204 0.68 -8.67 -2.17
N TYR A 205 0.62 -9.20 -0.95
CA TYR A 205 1.70 -9.12 0.02
C TYR A 205 2.75 -10.21 -0.22
N GLY A 206 3.85 -9.85 -0.88
CA GLY A 206 4.92 -10.80 -1.24
C GLY A 206 5.84 -11.22 -0.09
N SER A 207 5.97 -10.40 0.97
CA SER A 207 6.98 -10.62 2.02
C SER A 207 6.63 -11.75 2.98
N LYS A 208 5.35 -11.94 3.32
CA LYS A 208 4.84 -12.92 4.30
C LYS A 208 5.51 -12.85 5.70
N VAL A 209 6.33 -11.82 5.98
CA VAL A 209 7.01 -11.63 7.27
C VAL A 209 6.00 -11.30 8.36
N ASN A 210 5.05 -10.40 8.10
CA ASN A 210 3.95 -10.13 9.01
C ASN A 210 2.76 -11.02 8.64
N LYS A 211 2.52 -12.07 9.45
CA LYS A 211 1.41 -13.02 9.25
C LYS A 211 0.00 -12.41 9.38
N TYR A 212 -0.11 -11.22 9.97
CA TYR A 212 -1.38 -10.51 10.11
C TYR A 212 -1.68 -9.64 8.89
N VAL A 213 -0.72 -9.43 7.97
CA VAL A 213 -1.01 -8.79 6.68
C VAL A 213 -1.66 -9.83 5.76
N PRO A 214 -2.84 -9.56 5.22
CA PRO A 214 -3.51 -10.49 4.30
C PRO A 214 -2.72 -10.65 3.00
N GLU A 215 -2.79 -11.84 2.42
CA GLU A 215 -2.09 -12.15 1.16
C GLU A 215 -2.57 -11.24 0.03
N VAL A 216 -3.89 -11.08 -0.14
CA VAL A 216 -4.46 -10.01 -0.97
C VAL A 216 -4.65 -8.80 -0.08
N ILE A 217 -3.84 -7.76 -0.28
CA ILE A 217 -3.87 -6.54 0.55
C ILE A 217 -5.12 -5.72 0.24
N GLY A 218 -5.43 -5.55 -1.04
CA GLY A 218 -6.47 -4.65 -1.49
C GLY A 218 -6.49 -4.44 -2.99
N ALA A 219 -7.35 -3.53 -3.43
CA ALA A 219 -7.51 -3.13 -4.82
C ALA A 219 -7.70 -1.60 -4.97
N VAL A 220 -7.21 -1.04 -6.07
CA VAL A 220 -7.48 0.34 -6.49
C VAL A 220 -8.61 0.32 -7.52
N ILE A 221 -9.75 0.92 -7.16
CA ILE A 221 -10.95 0.97 -7.99
C ILE A 221 -11.11 2.39 -8.53
N LYS A 222 -10.92 2.57 -9.83
CA LYS A 222 -11.04 3.88 -10.49
C LYS A 222 -12.49 4.34 -10.50
N LYS A 223 -12.72 5.60 -10.14
CA LYS A 223 -14.05 6.23 -10.28
C LYS A 223 -14.27 6.57 -11.76
N LYS A 224 -15.48 6.32 -12.26
CA LYS A 224 -15.89 6.62 -13.63
C LYS A 224 -16.37 8.05 -13.75
#